data_AF-R5LUH7-F1
#
_entry.id   AF-R5LUH7-F1
#
_cell.length_a   1.000
_cell.length_b   1.000
_cell.length_c   1.000
_cell.angle_alpha   90.00
_cell.angle_beta   90.00
_cell.angle_gamma   90.00
#
_symmetry.space_group_name_H-M   'P 1'
#
loop_
_entity.id
_entity.type
_entity.pdbx_description
1 polymer ?
#
loop_
_entity_poly.entity_id
_entity_poly.type
_entity_poly.pdbx_seq_one_letter_code
_entity_poly.pdbx_strand_id
1 'polypeptide(L)'
;MKNMNKYILPLKKILLIFAFCIPMITFAQSTYIYNIVSIEGNMNEKGIKVKVDDGKNIEKLKDENGKDIKFNTPAAALMYFISKGWELYINDSTSEGTVFNGIGTNRSTSYWIFRKPCTKEEFDKAVEEGIKK
;
A
#
# COMPACT_ATOMS: atom_id res chain seq x y z
N MET A 1 43.72 -43.26 -15.21
CA MET A 1 43.34 -41.83 -15.34
C MET A 1 41.88 -41.75 -15.79
N LYS A 2 40.95 -41.36 -14.89
CA LYS A 2 39.54 -41.14 -15.26
C LYS A 2 39.47 -39.92 -16.20
N ASN A 3 38.77 -40.07 -17.31
CA ASN A 3 38.68 -39.09 -18.40
C ASN A 3 37.99 -37.80 -17.90
N MET A 4 38.79 -36.80 -17.50
CA MET A 4 38.33 -35.53 -16.91
C MET A 4 37.31 -34.79 -17.80
N ASN A 5 37.32 -35.04 -19.11
CA ASN A 5 36.38 -34.45 -20.06
C ASN A 5 34.90 -34.80 -19.79
N LYS A 6 34.61 -35.91 -19.13
CA LYS A 6 33.22 -36.34 -18.83
C LYS A 6 32.52 -35.41 -17.83
N TYR A 7 33.27 -34.76 -16.94
CA TYR A 7 32.74 -33.86 -15.90
C TYR A 7 32.79 -32.38 -16.31
N ILE A 8 33.63 -32.02 -17.28
CA ILE A 8 33.79 -30.64 -17.76
C ILE A 8 32.57 -30.20 -18.61
N LEU A 9 32.04 -31.09 -19.45
CA LEU A 9 30.86 -30.83 -20.28
C LEU A 9 29.57 -30.51 -19.48
N PRO A 10 29.18 -31.28 -18.44
CA PRO A 10 28.00 -30.97 -17.64
C PRO A 10 28.20 -29.71 -16.76
N LEU A 11 29.41 -29.48 -16.25
CA LEU A 11 29.71 -28.29 -15.44
C LEU A 11 29.59 -27.00 -16.24
N LYS A 12 30.05 -26.98 -17.50
CA LYS A 12 29.85 -25.84 -18.41
C LYS A 12 28.38 -25.55 -18.70
N LYS A 13 27.55 -26.58 -18.86
CA LYS A 13 26.10 -26.42 -19.09
C LYS A 13 25.39 -25.84 -17.86
N ILE A 14 25.75 -26.30 -16.66
CA ILE A 14 25.23 -25.76 -15.39
C ILE A 14 25.65 -24.29 -15.21
N LEU A 15 26.91 -23.96 -15.52
CA LEU A 15 27.41 -22.59 -15.46
C LEU A 15 26.67 -21.65 -16.42
N LEU A 16 26.31 -22.16 -17.61
CA LEU A 16 25.58 -21.40 -18.62
C LEU A 16 24.12 -21.11 -18.21
N ILE A 17 23.47 -22.08 -17.53
CA ILE A 17 22.13 -21.89 -16.94
C ILE A 17 22.19 -20.86 -15.82
N PHE A 18 23.19 -20.93 -14.94
CA PHE A 18 23.40 -19.93 -13.89
C PHE A 18 23.62 -18.54 -14.48
N ALA A 19 24.47 -18.43 -15.51
CA ALA A 19 24.73 -17.16 -16.22
C ALA A 19 23.46 -16.57 -16.88
N PHE A 20 22.53 -17.42 -17.33
CA PHE A 20 21.27 -16.99 -17.93
C PHE A 20 20.20 -16.59 -16.90
N CYS A 21 20.28 -17.09 -15.67
CA CYS A 21 19.36 -16.75 -14.58
C CYS A 21 19.76 -15.49 -13.79
N ILE A 22 21.05 -15.12 -13.78
CA ILE A 22 21.55 -13.92 -13.08
C ILE A 22 20.87 -12.59 -13.51
N PRO A 23 20.59 -12.32 -14.81
CA PRO A 23 19.93 -11.08 -15.21
C PRO A 23 18.47 -10.97 -14.75
N MET A 24 17.82 -12.07 -14.33
CA MET A 24 16.46 -12.02 -13.78
C MET A 24 16.43 -11.48 -12.35
N ILE A 25 17.57 -11.44 -11.66
CA ILE A 25 17.67 -11.02 -10.25
C ILE A 25 18.00 -9.52 -10.12
N THR A 26 18.49 -8.87 -11.18
CA THR A 26 19.08 -7.51 -11.08
C THR A 26 18.13 -6.33 -11.25
N PHE A 27 16.80 -6.52 -11.32
CA PHE A 27 15.87 -5.39 -11.56
C PHE A 27 14.63 -5.32 -10.64
N ALA A 28 14.54 -6.12 -9.58
CA ALA A 28 13.37 -6.09 -8.71
C ALA A 28 13.52 -5.09 -7.55
N GLN A 29 13.72 -3.79 -7.84
CA GLN A 29 13.44 -2.77 -6.83
C GLN A 29 11.93 -2.53 -6.84
N SER A 30 11.20 -3.18 -5.95
CA SER A 30 9.75 -3.08 -5.86
C SER A 30 9.34 -1.68 -5.39
N THR A 31 8.74 -0.91 -6.28
CA THR A 31 8.07 0.35 -5.94
C THR A 31 6.61 0.11 -5.57
N TYR A 32 6.07 1.00 -4.73
CA TYR A 32 4.70 0.92 -4.24
C TYR A 32 4.05 2.30 -4.28
N ILE A 33 2.78 2.35 -4.69
CA ILE A 33 1.90 3.48 -4.41
C ILE A 33 1.24 3.27 -3.05
N TYR A 34 0.87 4.37 -2.39
CA TYR A 34 0.34 4.36 -1.04
C TYR A 34 -0.98 5.13 -0.97
N ASN A 35 -1.93 4.58 -0.22
CA ASN A 35 -3.16 5.28 0.16
C ASN A 35 -3.27 5.33 1.67
N ILE A 36 -3.48 6.52 2.24
CA ILE A 36 -3.78 6.68 3.67
C ILE A 36 -5.30 6.77 3.83
N VAL A 37 -5.83 5.87 4.65
CA VAL A 37 -7.25 5.64 4.80
C VAL A 37 -7.67 5.98 6.22
N SER A 38 -8.50 7.00 6.38
CA SER A 38 -9.05 7.40 7.67
C SER A 38 -10.53 7.05 7.76
N ILE A 39 -10.94 6.63 8.96
CA ILE A 39 -12.31 6.17 9.22
C ILE A 39 -13.10 7.31 9.86
N GLU A 40 -14.21 7.68 9.23
CA GLU A 40 -15.17 8.66 9.75
C GLU A 40 -16.39 7.94 10.31
N GLY A 41 -16.56 8.00 11.63
CA GLY A 41 -17.73 7.44 12.33
C GLY A 41 -17.34 6.74 13.62
N ASN A 42 -18.33 6.45 14.45
CA ASN A 42 -18.13 5.68 15.66
C ASN A 42 -18.27 4.18 15.35
N MET A 43 -17.47 3.32 15.97
CA MET A 43 -17.56 1.85 15.76
C MET A 43 -18.95 1.28 16.10
N ASN A 44 -19.70 1.99 16.93
CA ASN A 44 -21.05 1.62 17.36
C ASN A 44 -22.15 2.09 16.39
N GLU A 45 -21.81 2.87 15.36
CA GLU A 45 -22.75 3.41 14.38
C GLU A 45 -22.73 2.61 13.08
N LYS A 46 -23.92 2.33 12.52
CA LYS A 46 -24.04 1.71 11.19
C LYS A 46 -23.74 2.75 10.11
N GLY A 47 -22.94 2.37 9.12
CA GLY A 47 -22.70 3.18 7.92
C GLY A 47 -21.47 4.08 8.05
N ILE A 48 -20.36 3.49 8.48
CA ILE A 48 -19.04 4.10 8.58
C ILE A 48 -18.59 4.57 7.21
N LYS A 49 -18.11 5.80 7.12
CA LYS A 49 -17.52 6.36 5.90
C LYS A 49 -16.00 6.33 5.99
N VAL A 50 -15.37 6.34 4.83
CA VAL A 50 -13.92 6.29 4.72
C VAL A 50 -13.45 7.42 3.84
N LYS A 51 -12.41 8.12 4.27
CA LYS A 51 -11.64 9.05 3.45
C LYS A 51 -10.34 8.42 3.02
N VAL A 52 -9.97 8.65 1.78
CA VAL A 52 -8.75 8.15 1.14
C VAL A 52 -7.92 9.35 0.72
N ASP A 53 -6.69 9.39 1.22
CA ASP A 53 -5.60 10.21 0.72
C ASP A 53 -4.79 9.34 -0.25
N ASP A 54 -4.77 9.72 -1.53
CA ASP A 54 -4.04 9.03 -2.60
C ASP A 54 -2.70 9.72 -2.95
N GLY A 55 -2.26 10.66 -2.12
CA GLY A 55 -1.08 11.49 -2.36
C GLY A 55 -1.34 12.73 -3.22
N LYS A 56 -2.54 12.86 -3.81
CA LYS A 56 -2.96 14.02 -4.61
C LYS A 56 -4.10 14.77 -3.94
N ASN A 57 -5.13 14.06 -3.52
CA ASN A 57 -6.32 14.60 -2.88
C ASN A 57 -6.77 13.73 -1.70
N ILE A 58 -7.49 14.36 -0.77
CA ILE A 58 -8.13 13.65 0.34
C ILE A 58 -9.64 13.70 0.13
N GLU A 59 -10.22 12.58 -0.29
CA GLU A 59 -11.63 12.50 -0.67
C GLU A 59 -12.36 11.32 0.00
N LYS A 60 -13.69 11.40 0.05
CA LYS A 60 -14.50 10.26 0.49
C LYS A 60 -14.46 9.16 -0.56
N LEU A 61 -14.34 7.92 -0.11
CA LEU A 61 -14.39 6.77 -0.99
C LEU A 61 -15.76 6.70 -1.69
N LYS A 62 -15.74 6.71 -3.02
CA LYS A 62 -16.93 6.67 -3.87
C LYS A 62 -17.02 5.35 -4.63
N ASP A 63 -18.24 4.91 -4.92
CA ASP A 63 -18.50 3.83 -5.85
C ASP A 63 -18.35 4.28 -7.31
N GLU A 64 -18.54 3.34 -8.23
CA GLU A 64 -18.49 3.57 -9.68
C GLU A 64 -19.49 4.62 -10.19
N ASN A 65 -20.55 4.91 -9.42
CA ASN A 65 -21.56 5.92 -9.74
C ASN A 65 -21.25 7.27 -9.06
N GLY A 66 -20.10 7.40 -8.39
CA GLY A 66 -19.68 8.62 -7.70
C GLY A 66 -20.33 8.85 -6.32
N LYS A 67 -21.05 7.85 -5.79
CA LYS A 67 -21.73 7.93 -4.49
C LYS A 67 -20.84 7.43 -3.36
N ASP A 68 -20.88 8.10 -2.21
CA ASP A 68 -20.13 7.69 -1.00
C ASP A 68 -20.40 6.23 -0.63
N ILE A 69 -19.35 5.41 -0.53
CA ILE A 69 -19.43 4.05 0.00
C ILE A 69 -19.56 4.14 1.52
N LYS A 70 -20.52 3.38 2.07
CA LYS A 70 -20.71 3.20 3.51
C LYS A 70 -20.48 1.75 3.87
N PHE A 71 -19.65 1.53 4.88
CA PHE A 71 -19.36 0.20 5.40
C PHE A 71 -20.13 -0.06 6.69
N ASN A 72 -20.50 -1.32 6.90
CA ASN A 72 -21.18 -1.72 8.13
C ASN A 72 -20.21 -1.75 9.33
N THR A 73 -18.94 -2.06 9.09
CA THR A 73 -17.89 -2.17 10.13
C THR A 73 -16.53 -1.75 9.55
N PRO A 74 -15.54 -1.39 10.40
CA PRO A 74 -14.17 -1.17 9.94
C PRO A 74 -13.59 -2.41 9.25
N ALA A 75 -13.90 -3.61 9.75
CA ALA A 75 -13.45 -4.86 9.12
C ALA A 75 -13.97 -5.01 7.68
N ALA A 76 -15.22 -4.59 7.41
CA ALA A 76 -15.75 -4.57 6.05
C ALA A 76 -15.00 -3.60 5.13
N ALA A 77 -14.60 -2.43 5.65
CA ALA A 77 -13.74 -1.50 4.91
C ALA A 77 -12.36 -2.11 4.64
N LEU A 78 -11.72 -2.73 5.63
CA LEU A 78 -10.41 -3.39 5.46
C LEU A 78 -10.47 -4.49 4.38
N MET A 79 -11.46 -5.38 4.45
CA MET A 79 -11.67 -6.43 3.46
C MET A 79 -11.92 -5.87 2.06
N TYR A 80 -12.63 -4.73 1.95
CA TYR A 80 -12.83 -4.05 0.67
C TYR A 80 -11.49 -3.64 0.04
N PHE A 81 -10.60 -2.95 0.77
CA PHE A 81 -9.29 -2.58 0.24
C PHE A 81 -8.46 -3.79 -0.17
N ILE A 82 -8.44 -4.84 0.66
CA ILE A 82 -7.74 -6.10 0.34
C ILE A 82 -8.26 -6.72 -0.94
N SER A 83 -9.59 -6.77 -1.13
CA SER A 83 -10.22 -7.29 -2.36
C SER A 83 -9.88 -6.48 -3.61
N LYS A 84 -9.47 -5.22 -3.47
CA LYS A 84 -9.01 -4.35 -4.57
C LYS A 84 -7.50 -4.48 -4.84
N GLY A 85 -6.83 -5.42 -4.16
CA GLY A 85 -5.41 -5.70 -4.30
C GLY A 85 -4.51 -4.73 -3.54
N TRP A 86 -5.04 -4.07 -2.51
CA TRP A 86 -4.24 -3.29 -1.57
C TRP A 86 -3.78 -4.15 -0.41
N GLU A 87 -2.55 -3.93 0.03
CA GLU A 87 -1.98 -4.56 1.22
C GLU A 87 -1.97 -3.55 2.36
N LEU A 88 -2.44 -3.94 3.55
CA LEU A 88 -2.27 -3.13 4.74
C LEU A 88 -0.78 -3.13 5.12
N TYR A 89 -0.13 -1.97 5.04
CA TYR A 89 1.27 -1.80 5.37
C TYR A 89 1.47 -1.44 6.84
N ILE A 90 0.75 -0.41 7.31
CA ILE A 90 0.83 0.11 8.68
C ILE A 90 -0.57 0.54 9.12
N ASN A 91 -0.87 0.41 10.42
CA ASN A 91 -1.97 1.11 11.06
C ASN A 91 -1.41 2.01 12.18
N ASP A 92 -1.93 3.22 12.30
CA ASP A 92 -1.49 4.17 13.31
C ASP A 92 -2.63 5.13 13.69
N SER A 93 -2.42 6.01 14.65
CA SER A 93 -3.40 6.99 15.09
C SER A 93 -2.75 8.29 15.49
N THR A 94 -3.32 9.40 15.02
CA THR A 94 -2.95 10.75 15.48
C THR A 94 -3.95 11.21 16.52
N SER A 95 -3.46 11.73 17.64
CA SER A 95 -4.29 12.31 18.70
C SER A 95 -4.07 13.81 18.76
N GLU A 96 -5.16 14.58 18.66
CA GLU A 96 -5.18 16.03 18.82
C GLU A 96 -5.97 16.38 20.08
N GLY A 97 -5.35 17.12 21.00
CA GLY A 97 -5.96 17.59 22.23
C GLY A 97 -6.03 19.12 22.26
N THR A 98 -7.16 19.66 22.71
CA THR A 98 -7.27 21.09 23.04
C THR A 98 -7.81 21.26 24.46
N VAL A 99 -7.30 22.24 25.19
CA VAL A 99 -7.74 22.57 26.55
C VAL A 99 -8.25 24.01 26.54
N PHE A 100 -9.49 24.21 26.98
CA PHE A 100 -10.09 25.54 27.13
C PHE A 100 -10.83 25.63 28.48
N ASN A 101 -10.49 26.63 29.30
CA ASN A 101 -11.06 26.82 30.66
C ASN A 101 -11.07 25.55 31.54
N GLY A 102 -10.01 24.74 31.50
CA GLY A 102 -9.89 23.53 32.32
C GLY A 102 -10.69 22.32 31.81
N ILE A 103 -11.43 22.46 30.70
CA ILE A 103 -12.08 21.35 30.00
C ILE A 103 -11.17 20.92 28.85
N GLY A 104 -10.74 19.65 28.87
CA GLY A 104 -9.97 19.03 27.80
C GLY A 104 -10.87 18.31 26.82
N THR A 105 -10.64 18.51 25.52
CA THR A 105 -11.19 17.65 24.46
C THR A 105 -10.04 16.94 23.76
N ASN A 106 -10.18 15.64 23.52
CA ASN A 106 -9.20 14.84 22.79
C ASN A 106 -9.90 14.17 21.61
N ARG A 107 -9.35 14.30 20.42
CA ARG A 107 -9.82 13.64 19.21
C ARG A 107 -8.70 12.76 18.67
N SER A 108 -8.93 11.46 18.64
CA SER A 108 -8.00 10.52 18.01
C SER A 108 -8.55 10.09 16.66
N THR A 109 -7.73 10.19 15.63
CA THR A 109 -8.03 9.74 14.28
C THR A 109 -7.13 8.55 13.96
N SER A 110 -7.71 7.36 13.92
CA SER A 110 -7.01 6.17 13.43
C SER A 110 -6.96 6.17 11.90
N TYR A 111 -5.82 5.80 11.36
CA TYR A 111 -5.61 5.68 9.93
C TYR A 111 -4.85 4.40 9.57
N TRP A 112 -5.12 3.92 8.36
CA TRP A 112 -4.47 2.75 7.75
C TRP A 112 -3.69 3.19 6.54
N ILE A 113 -2.42 2.78 6.45
CA ILE A 113 -1.59 2.97 5.27
C ILE A 113 -1.69 1.68 4.46
N PHE A 114 -2.31 1.77 3.30
CA PHE A 114 -2.32 0.71 2.31
C PHE A 114 -1.25 0.95 1.26
N ARG A 115 -0.69 -0.13 0.74
CA ARG A 115 0.25 -0.09 -0.39
C ARG A 115 -0.15 -1.05 -1.49
N LYS A 116 0.27 -0.76 -2.72
CA LYS A 116 0.10 -1.64 -3.87
C LYS A 116 1.36 -1.59 -4.75
N PRO A 117 1.90 -2.74 -5.21
CA PRO A 117 3.03 -2.74 -6.14
C PRO A 117 2.70 -1.91 -7.39
N CYS A 118 3.68 -1.14 -7.87
CA CYS A 118 3.56 -0.31 -9.06
C CYS A 118 4.87 -0.31 -9.85
N THR A 119 4.84 0.17 -11.09
CA THR A 119 6.07 0.42 -11.86
C THR A 119 6.79 1.68 -11.35
N LYS A 120 8.06 1.83 -11.74
CA LYS A 120 8.85 3.01 -11.38
C LYS A 120 8.26 4.29 -11.97
N GLU A 121 7.75 4.22 -13.21
CA GLU A 121 7.09 5.33 -13.89
C GLU A 121 5.81 5.77 -13.15
N GLU A 122 4.98 4.82 -12.72
CA GLU A 122 3.78 5.10 -11.92
C GLU A 122 4.14 5.76 -10.59
N PHE A 123 5.18 5.28 -9.91
CA PHE A 123 5.67 5.85 -8.67
C PHE A 123 6.17 7.29 -8.86
N ASP A 124 7.03 7.53 -9.84
CA ASP A 124 7.61 8.86 -10.07
C ASP A 124 6.54 9.88 -10.46
N LYS A 125 5.55 9.46 -11.26
CA LYS A 125 4.39 10.29 -11.57
C LYS A 125 3.57 10.62 -10.34
N ALA A 126 3.29 9.65 -9.47
CA ALA A 126 2.56 9.90 -8.22
C ALA A 126 3.30 10.89 -7.31
N VAL A 127 4.63 10.79 -7.23
CA VAL A 127 5.47 11.74 -6.49
C VAL A 127 5.37 13.15 -7.09
N GLU A 128 5.46 13.28 -8.42
CA GLU A 128 5.33 14.59 -9.07
C GLU A 128 3.95 15.22 -8.82
N GLU A 129 2.87 14.44 -8.93
CA GLU A 129 1.50 14.93 -8.71
C GLU A 129 1.23 15.36 -7.26
N GLY A 130 1.93 14.77 -6.28
CA GLY A 130 1.77 15.08 -4.86
C GLY A 130 2.56 16.30 -4.37
N ILE A 131 3.50 16.83 -5.16
CA ILE A 131 4.28 18.01 -4.79
C ILE A 131 3.55 19.28 -5.27
N LYS A 132 3.11 20.12 -4.33
CA LYS A 132 2.67 21.49 -4.66
C LYS A 132 3.86 22.30 -5.17
N LYS A 133 3.78 22.77 -6.41
CA LYS A 133 4.71 23.75 -7.01
C LYS A 133 4.35 25.18 -6.58
#